data_AF-A0A6V7W0P3-F1
#
_entry.id   AF-A0A6V7W0P3-F1
#
_cell.length_a   1.000
_cell.length_b   1.000
_cell.length_c   1.000
_cell.angle_alpha   90.00
_cell.angle_beta   90.00
_cell.angle_gamma   90.00
#
_symmetry.space_group_name_H-M   'P 1'
#
loop_
_entity.id
_entity.type
_entity.pdbx_description
1 polymer ?
#
loop_
_entity_poly.entity_id
_entity_poly.type
_entity_poly.pdbx_seq_one_letter_code
_entity_poly.pdbx_strand_id
1 'polypeptide(L)'
;MTSLPSSSTAAPFVPETKNNILQKMDTVLLRILNSAHLKTHKYFRVSVPQAITGQVLVQHIHNAFYASSSPSSSNQPPSSVMTAEDVGEAVHFATMLLQYGYIFPVIDVHAQSVKEDGTLYRIQLPYFWPSHAQQADNVEYAIYLSKRLLRNELKHGLDEEEADAYNRSFELLSHMWTFISAQAELQLKALKERKKAEKVVFDTEERAFWRTRRPGHSNIVFEEGLQKLDRKIRRPTISHLHTTIERLRLALKTKPWLKMLKASEIMTNWTEQFAEYDPFLSSPQPSNPWISDDSTLWVLNADNVEVPTERRVKRWGLSVIELVRDPIGRQVLESFLDSEFSSENLRFWMSIQDLKYSANSQIETKAQLILDEYLAAGSPCQVNVDSRTLDETLKCINESHTSRRFCLFAS
;
A
#
# COMPACT_ATOMS: atom_id res chain seq x y z
N MET A 1 15.83 -13.83 38.53
CA MET A 1 16.13 -12.92 37.41
C MET A 1 15.87 -13.67 36.12
N THR A 2 14.66 -13.57 35.61
CA THR A 2 14.24 -14.18 34.35
C THR A 2 13.55 -13.08 33.56
N SER A 3 14.22 -12.66 32.48
CA SER A 3 13.79 -11.62 31.57
C SER A 3 12.47 -12.00 30.91
N LEU A 4 11.45 -11.17 31.10
CA LEU A 4 10.20 -11.22 30.33
C LEU A 4 10.53 -10.99 28.84
N PRO A 5 9.96 -11.78 27.91
CA PRO A 5 10.07 -11.49 26.50
C PRO A 5 9.31 -10.20 26.20
N SER A 6 9.98 -9.28 25.53
CA SER A 6 9.43 -8.02 25.05
C SER A 6 8.16 -8.28 24.25
N SER A 7 7.03 -7.78 24.75
CA SER A 7 5.79 -7.70 24.02
C SER A 7 6.04 -6.92 22.73
N SER A 8 6.05 -7.63 21.61
CA SER A 8 5.93 -7.05 20.27
C SER A 8 4.54 -6.41 20.18
N THR A 9 4.41 -5.19 20.68
CA THR A 9 3.36 -4.28 20.22
C THR A 9 3.53 -4.18 18.71
N ALA A 10 2.63 -4.83 17.96
CA ALA A 10 2.51 -4.58 16.54
C ALA A 10 2.42 -3.06 16.36
N ALA A 11 3.47 -2.48 15.77
CA ALA A 11 3.51 -1.06 15.50
C ALA A 11 2.26 -0.73 14.66
N PRO A 12 1.55 0.38 14.96
CA PRO A 12 0.47 0.82 14.09
C PRO A 12 1.02 0.91 12.68
N PHE A 13 0.29 0.40 11.69
CA PHE A 13 0.64 0.56 10.28
C PHE A 13 0.73 2.05 9.97
N VAL A 14 1.94 2.59 10.04
CA VAL A 14 2.27 3.92 9.54
C VAL A 14 2.39 3.70 8.04
N PRO A 15 1.55 4.34 7.21
CA PRO A 15 1.72 4.30 5.77
C PRO A 15 3.19 4.59 5.47
N GLU A 16 3.86 3.70 4.73
CA GLU A 16 5.27 3.90 4.42
C GLU A 16 5.41 5.23 3.72
N THR A 17 6.08 6.19 4.36
CA THR A 17 6.39 7.45 3.70
C THR A 17 7.30 7.14 2.53
N LYS A 18 7.20 7.92 1.44
CA LYS A 18 8.10 7.81 0.27
C LYS A 18 9.57 7.69 0.69
N ASN A 19 9.97 8.40 1.76
CA ASN A 19 11.30 8.32 2.36
C ASN A 19 11.68 6.91 2.84
N ASN A 20 10.75 6.16 3.41
CA ASN A 20 10.99 4.78 3.84
C ASN A 20 11.22 3.85 2.64
N ILE A 21 10.39 3.98 1.59
CA ILE A 21 10.55 3.19 0.35
C ILE A 21 11.91 3.46 -0.29
N LEU A 22 12.31 4.74 -0.40
CA LEU A 22 13.61 5.12 -0.95
C LEU A 22 14.77 4.58 -0.09
N GLN A 23 14.67 4.61 1.23
CA GLN A 23 15.68 4.02 2.13
C GLN A 23 15.81 2.49 1.96
N LYS A 24 14.70 1.78 1.70
CA LYS A 24 14.75 0.36 1.38
C LYS A 24 15.45 0.10 0.05
N MET A 25 15.15 0.89 -0.98
CA MET A 25 15.82 0.81 -2.29
C MET A 25 17.33 1.08 -2.16
N ASP A 26 17.72 2.10 -1.40
CA ASP A 26 19.12 2.41 -1.08
C ASP A 26 19.82 1.20 -0.46
N THR A 27 19.16 0.55 0.51
CA THR A 27 19.73 -0.61 1.22
C THR A 27 20.00 -1.78 0.27
N VAL A 28 19.06 -2.08 -0.64
CA VAL A 28 19.22 -3.15 -1.63
C VAL A 28 20.36 -2.82 -2.60
N LEU A 29 20.42 -1.58 -3.09
CA LEU A 29 21.47 -1.17 -4.00
C LEU A 29 22.86 -1.12 -3.38
N LEU A 30 22.99 -0.75 -2.11
CA LEU A 30 24.26 -0.83 -1.39
C LEU A 30 24.75 -2.29 -1.30
N ARG A 31 23.85 -3.26 -1.09
CA ARG A 31 24.21 -4.70 -1.13
C ARG A 31 24.67 -5.13 -2.53
N ILE A 32 23.98 -4.64 -3.56
CA ILE A 32 24.36 -4.92 -4.95
C ILE A 32 25.73 -4.29 -5.25
N LEU A 33 25.97 -3.04 -4.89
CA LEU A 33 27.27 -2.37 -5.09
C LEU A 33 28.43 -3.08 -4.38
N ASN A 34 28.17 -3.63 -3.19
CA ASN A 34 29.19 -4.38 -2.43
C ASN A 34 29.50 -5.76 -3.04
N SER A 35 28.55 -6.36 -3.78
CA SER A 35 28.70 -7.69 -4.37
C SER A 35 29.02 -7.68 -5.86
N ALA A 36 28.60 -6.63 -6.59
CA ALA A 36 28.74 -6.51 -8.03
C ALA A 36 30.08 -5.93 -8.41
N HIS A 37 30.86 -6.68 -9.19
CA HIS A 37 32.11 -6.19 -9.76
C HIS A 37 31.83 -5.39 -11.04
N LEU A 38 31.76 -4.06 -10.92
CA LEU A 38 31.66 -3.15 -12.08
C LEU A 38 32.94 -3.25 -12.93
N LYS A 39 32.78 -3.63 -14.21
CA LYS A 39 33.92 -3.89 -15.12
C LYS A 39 33.95 -2.91 -16.28
N THR A 40 35.09 -2.87 -16.97
CA THR A 40 35.19 -2.18 -18.26
C THR A 40 34.85 -3.13 -19.38
N HIS A 41 33.78 -2.87 -20.12
CA HIS A 41 33.36 -3.65 -21.27
C HIS A 41 33.95 -3.03 -22.55
N LYS A 42 34.60 -3.84 -23.40
CA LYS A 42 35.21 -3.40 -24.65
C LYS A 42 34.41 -3.92 -25.84
N TYR A 43 34.04 -3.02 -26.74
CA TYR A 43 33.37 -3.28 -28.01
C TYR A 43 34.19 -2.68 -29.15
N PHE A 44 33.74 -2.89 -30.39
CA PHE A 44 34.42 -2.31 -31.55
C PHE A 44 34.53 -0.78 -31.42
N ARG A 45 35.76 -0.29 -31.23
CA ARG A 45 36.13 1.13 -31.04
C ARG A 45 35.59 1.85 -29.79
N VAL A 46 34.85 1.16 -28.92
CA VAL A 46 34.24 1.76 -27.73
C VAL A 46 34.57 0.97 -26.47
N SER A 47 35.04 1.65 -25.42
CA SER A 47 35.24 1.08 -24.09
C SER A 47 34.28 1.73 -23.10
N VAL A 48 33.46 0.92 -22.44
CA VAL A 48 32.49 1.34 -21.42
C VAL A 48 33.04 1.01 -20.04
N PRO A 49 33.61 1.97 -19.29
CA PRO A 49 34.06 1.74 -17.92
C PRO A 49 32.88 1.60 -16.94
N GLN A 50 33.11 0.89 -15.84
CA GLN A 50 32.21 0.78 -14.68
C GLN A 50 30.75 0.45 -15.04
N ALA A 51 30.52 -0.58 -15.86
CA ALA A 51 29.18 -1.03 -16.23
C ALA A 51 28.93 -2.48 -15.79
N ILE A 52 27.65 -2.85 -15.81
CA ILE A 52 27.12 -4.19 -15.52
C ILE A 52 26.16 -4.59 -16.65
N THR A 53 26.14 -5.86 -17.03
CA THR A 53 25.15 -6.36 -18.01
C THR A 53 23.80 -6.58 -17.32
N GLY A 54 22.71 -6.49 -18.06
CA GLY A 54 21.36 -6.75 -17.56
C GLY A 54 21.24 -8.12 -16.88
N GLN A 55 21.78 -9.16 -17.49
CA GLN A 55 21.86 -10.51 -16.91
C GLN A 55 22.54 -10.53 -15.52
N VAL A 56 23.71 -9.90 -15.40
CA VAL A 56 24.47 -9.89 -14.13
C VAL A 56 23.76 -9.03 -13.10
N LEU A 57 23.14 -7.91 -13.50
CA LEU A 57 22.35 -7.05 -12.62
C LEU A 57 21.15 -7.82 -12.03
N VAL A 58 20.37 -8.50 -12.86
CA VAL A 58 19.21 -9.30 -12.43
C VAL A 58 19.63 -10.39 -11.45
N GLN A 59 20.74 -11.07 -11.73
CA GLN A 59 21.31 -12.07 -10.82
C GLN A 59 21.71 -11.48 -9.47
N HIS A 60 22.36 -10.31 -9.45
CA HIS A 60 22.73 -9.64 -8.19
C HIS A 60 21.50 -9.14 -7.41
N ILE A 61 20.45 -8.70 -8.11
CA ILE A 61 19.18 -8.30 -7.47
C ILE A 61 18.55 -9.50 -6.79
N HIS A 62 18.41 -10.63 -7.49
CA HIS A 62 17.90 -11.87 -6.91
C HIS A 62 18.73 -12.28 -5.69
N ASN A 63 20.06 -12.34 -5.81
CA ASN A 63 20.92 -12.67 -4.68
C ASN A 63 20.75 -11.68 -3.51
N ALA A 64 20.54 -10.38 -3.75
CA ALA A 64 20.37 -9.40 -2.67
C ALA A 64 19.07 -9.60 -1.85
N PHE A 65 18.03 -10.18 -2.45
CA PHE A 65 16.78 -10.53 -1.78
C PHE A 65 16.83 -11.89 -1.10
N TYR A 66 17.39 -12.91 -1.77
CA TYR A 66 17.30 -14.31 -1.30
C TYR A 66 18.56 -14.84 -0.60
N ALA A 67 19.71 -14.14 -0.65
CA ALA A 67 20.93 -14.58 0.05
C ALA A 67 20.81 -14.53 1.58
N SER A 68 19.81 -13.84 2.14
CA SER A 68 19.54 -13.84 3.59
C SER A 68 18.61 -14.97 4.06
N SER A 69 18.04 -15.76 3.15
CA SER A 69 17.10 -16.84 3.48
C SER A 69 17.73 -18.23 3.35
N SER A 70 18.73 -18.53 4.17
CA SER A 70 19.01 -19.89 4.71
C SER A 70 20.06 -19.81 5.82
N PRO A 71 19.88 -20.49 6.98
CA PRO A 71 19.35 -21.85 7.05
C PRO A 71 18.20 -22.02 8.06
N SER A 72 17.04 -22.51 7.60
CA SER A 72 16.08 -23.16 8.49
C SER A 72 15.37 -24.31 7.77
N SER A 73 15.76 -25.53 8.16
CA SER A 73 14.97 -26.76 8.15
C SER A 73 14.30 -27.24 6.86
N SER A 74 15.03 -27.29 5.74
CA SER A 74 14.79 -28.34 4.75
C SER A 74 16.11 -28.73 4.09
N ASN A 75 16.40 -30.04 4.06
CA ASN A 75 17.56 -30.62 3.37
C ASN A 75 17.33 -30.60 1.84
N GLN A 76 17.13 -29.42 1.27
CA GLN A 76 17.27 -29.21 -0.16
C GLN A 76 18.46 -28.29 -0.41
N PRO A 77 19.37 -28.65 -1.33
CA PRO A 77 20.41 -27.71 -1.75
C PRO A 77 19.71 -26.46 -2.29
N PRO A 78 20.22 -25.24 -2.06
CA PRO A 78 19.68 -24.05 -2.69
C PRO A 78 19.67 -24.31 -4.21
N SER A 79 18.48 -24.30 -4.82
CA SER A 79 18.34 -24.42 -6.26
C SER A 79 19.08 -23.24 -6.87
N SER A 80 20.28 -23.49 -7.41
CA SER A 80 21.13 -22.48 -8.04
C SER A 80 20.56 -21.93 -9.35
N VAL A 81 19.34 -22.35 -9.72
CA VAL A 81 18.62 -21.97 -10.94
C VAL A 81 17.43 -21.11 -10.52
N MET A 82 17.45 -19.85 -10.94
CA MET A 82 16.31 -18.93 -10.77
C MET A 82 15.10 -19.44 -11.56
N THR A 83 13.91 -19.44 -10.97
CA THR A 83 12.69 -19.74 -11.72
C THR A 83 12.33 -18.59 -12.66
N ALA A 84 11.48 -18.83 -13.66
CA ALA A 84 11.02 -17.77 -14.56
C ALA A 84 10.27 -16.64 -13.83
N GLU A 85 9.58 -16.98 -12.73
CA GLU A 85 8.90 -16.02 -11.86
C GLU A 85 9.92 -15.15 -11.09
N ASP A 86 10.97 -15.76 -10.52
CA ASP A 86 12.04 -15.04 -9.81
C ASP A 86 12.78 -14.06 -10.73
N VAL A 87 13.02 -14.47 -11.97
CA VAL A 87 13.63 -13.62 -13.01
C VAL A 87 12.70 -12.44 -13.33
N GLY A 88 11.40 -12.71 -13.53
CA GLY A 88 10.39 -11.69 -13.79
C GLY A 88 10.29 -10.65 -12.69
N GLU A 89 10.29 -11.09 -11.42
CA GLU A 89 10.27 -10.19 -10.26
C GLU A 89 11.55 -9.36 -10.17
N ALA A 90 12.72 -9.97 -10.36
CA ALA A 90 14.00 -9.26 -10.33
C ALA A 90 14.12 -8.23 -11.47
N VAL A 91 13.65 -8.56 -12.68
CA VAL A 91 13.59 -7.61 -13.82
C VAL A 91 12.61 -6.47 -13.54
N HIS A 92 11.46 -6.76 -12.92
CA HIS A 92 10.50 -5.74 -12.51
C HIS A 92 11.12 -4.77 -11.51
N PHE A 93 11.79 -5.28 -10.47
CA PHE A 93 12.49 -4.45 -9.50
C PHE A 93 13.62 -3.63 -10.15
N ALA A 94 14.41 -4.23 -11.05
CA ALA A 94 15.43 -3.53 -11.81
C ALA A 94 14.83 -2.38 -12.64
N THR A 95 13.66 -2.62 -13.25
CA THR A 95 12.92 -1.61 -14.01
C THR A 95 12.45 -0.46 -13.12
N MET A 96 11.97 -0.76 -11.90
CA MET A 96 11.69 0.28 -10.91
C MET A 96 12.95 1.10 -10.60
N LEU A 97 14.08 0.45 -10.30
CA LEU A 97 15.34 1.15 -10.03
C LEU A 97 15.76 2.08 -11.19
N LEU A 98 15.51 1.67 -12.43
CA LEU A 98 15.76 2.48 -13.62
C LEU A 98 14.87 3.72 -13.63
N GLN A 99 13.57 3.56 -13.42
CA GLN A 99 12.58 4.64 -13.42
C GLN A 99 12.84 5.67 -12.31
N TYR A 100 13.25 5.21 -11.13
CA TYR A 100 13.66 6.06 -10.00
C TYR A 100 15.04 6.72 -10.23
N GLY A 101 15.79 6.33 -11.27
CA GLY A 101 17.08 6.91 -11.60
C GLY A 101 18.24 6.41 -10.73
N TYR A 102 18.07 5.26 -10.07
CA TYR A 102 19.14 4.57 -9.36
C TYR A 102 20.09 3.81 -10.30
N ILE A 103 19.58 3.37 -11.45
CA ILE A 103 20.37 2.79 -12.52
C ILE A 103 20.00 3.47 -13.84
N PHE A 104 20.89 3.41 -14.81
CA PHE A 104 20.62 3.96 -16.14
C PHE A 104 21.32 3.17 -17.24
N PRO A 105 20.70 3.05 -18.42
CA PRO A 105 21.30 2.39 -19.57
C PRO A 105 22.44 3.23 -20.16
N VAL A 106 23.48 2.57 -20.66
CA VAL A 106 24.66 3.24 -21.23
C VAL A 106 24.45 3.61 -22.71
N ILE A 107 23.76 2.74 -23.46
CA ILE A 107 23.61 2.86 -24.92
C ILE A 107 22.23 3.40 -25.26
N ASP A 108 21.18 2.66 -24.93
CA ASP A 108 19.80 3.06 -25.17
C ASP A 108 19.30 3.95 -24.04
N VAL A 109 19.61 5.24 -24.15
CA VAL A 109 19.33 6.26 -23.12
C VAL A 109 17.82 6.40 -22.81
N HIS A 110 16.95 6.02 -23.74
CA HIS A 110 15.50 6.16 -23.62
C HIS A 110 14.80 4.85 -23.20
N ALA A 111 15.55 3.81 -22.85
CA ALA A 111 14.97 2.54 -22.40
C ALA A 111 14.06 2.75 -21.17
N GLN A 112 12.83 2.27 -21.25
CA GLN A 112 11.84 2.37 -20.16
C GLN A 112 11.87 1.17 -19.21
N SER A 113 12.57 0.10 -19.59
CA SER A 113 12.66 -1.15 -18.82
C SER A 113 14.05 -1.77 -18.89
N VAL A 114 14.37 -2.59 -17.89
CA VAL A 114 15.61 -3.37 -17.86
C VAL A 114 15.42 -4.64 -18.69
N LYS A 115 16.42 -4.97 -19.50
CA LYS A 115 16.47 -6.19 -20.30
C LYS A 115 17.43 -7.19 -19.66
N GLU A 116 17.02 -8.46 -19.58
CA GLU A 116 17.87 -9.55 -19.10
C GLU A 116 18.81 -10.07 -20.20
N ASP A 117 19.59 -9.17 -20.79
CA ASP A 117 20.51 -9.49 -21.88
C ASP A 117 21.89 -8.83 -21.66
N GLY A 118 22.67 -8.72 -22.73
CA GLY A 118 23.97 -8.06 -22.73
C GLY A 118 23.89 -6.52 -22.64
N THR A 119 22.70 -5.93 -22.53
CA THR A 119 22.54 -4.48 -22.41
C THR A 119 23.26 -3.97 -21.16
N LEU A 120 24.00 -2.88 -21.33
CA LEU A 120 24.83 -2.32 -20.27
C LEU A 120 24.08 -1.26 -19.48
N TYR A 121 24.12 -1.43 -18.17
CA TYR A 121 23.61 -0.49 -17.20
C TYR A 121 24.76 0.03 -16.32
N ARG A 122 24.55 1.21 -15.73
CA ARG A 122 25.38 1.75 -14.66
C ARG A 122 24.52 1.98 -13.43
N ILE A 123 25.13 1.75 -12.27
CA ILE A 123 24.53 2.11 -10.99
C ILE A 123 24.91 3.56 -10.71
N GLN A 124 23.91 4.39 -10.41
CA GLN A 124 24.06 5.81 -10.12
C GLN A 124 24.81 6.02 -8.80
N LEU A 125 25.57 7.12 -8.72
CA LEU A 125 26.25 7.52 -7.50
C LEU A 125 25.24 7.79 -6.36
N PRO A 126 25.54 7.38 -5.11
CA PRO A 126 24.68 7.65 -3.96
C PRO A 126 24.30 9.13 -3.77
N TYR A 127 25.18 10.04 -4.16
CA TYR A 127 24.92 11.48 -4.15
C TYR A 127 23.70 11.87 -5.00
N PHE A 128 23.47 11.19 -6.13
CA PHE A 128 22.37 11.44 -7.05
C PHE A 128 21.13 10.57 -6.76
N TRP A 129 21.12 9.81 -5.66
CA TRP A 129 19.99 8.94 -5.35
C TRP A 129 18.75 9.74 -4.95
N PRO A 130 17.55 9.26 -5.32
CA PRO A 130 16.26 9.82 -4.91
C PRO A 130 16.13 10.17 -3.44
N SER A 131 16.72 9.36 -2.55
CA SER A 131 16.66 9.55 -1.10
C SER A 131 17.36 10.83 -0.63
N HIS A 132 18.42 11.26 -1.34
CA HIS A 132 19.22 12.43 -1.00
C HIS A 132 18.88 13.64 -1.89
N ALA A 133 18.71 13.40 -3.19
CA ALA A 133 18.43 14.42 -4.20
C ALA A 133 16.93 14.45 -4.56
N GLN A 134 16.11 14.84 -3.57
CA GLN A 134 14.64 14.90 -3.70
C GLN A 134 14.14 16.10 -4.50
N GLN A 135 14.87 17.21 -4.43
CA GLN A 135 14.56 18.44 -5.15
C GLN A 135 15.69 18.72 -6.13
N ALA A 136 15.33 18.99 -7.39
CA ALA A 136 16.24 19.48 -8.40
C ALA A 136 16.11 21.01 -8.45
N ASP A 137 17.21 21.72 -8.13
CA ASP A 137 17.22 23.18 -8.17
C ASP A 137 17.34 23.68 -9.61
N ASN A 138 16.55 24.71 -9.96
CA ASN A 138 16.63 25.41 -11.22
C ASN A 138 18.04 26.00 -11.45
N VAL A 139 18.71 26.45 -10.39
CA VAL A 139 20.07 27.00 -10.47
C VAL A 139 21.07 25.92 -10.85
N GLU A 140 21.01 24.74 -10.22
CA GLU A 140 21.89 23.61 -10.52
C GLU A 140 21.68 23.10 -11.95
N TYR A 141 20.42 23.05 -12.41
CA TYR A 141 20.12 22.66 -13.79
C TYR A 141 20.67 23.66 -14.80
N ALA A 142 20.55 24.96 -14.54
CA ALA A 142 21.12 26.01 -15.38
C ALA A 142 22.66 25.92 -15.46
N ILE A 143 23.34 25.64 -14.33
CA ILE A 143 24.79 25.40 -14.32
C ILE A 143 25.15 24.20 -15.20
N TYR A 144 24.39 23.11 -15.10
CA TYR A 144 24.60 21.91 -15.91
C TYR A 144 24.47 22.18 -17.42
N LEU A 145 23.42 22.86 -17.85
CA LEU A 145 23.19 23.22 -19.26
C LEU A 145 24.28 24.18 -19.76
N SER A 146 24.64 25.19 -18.96
CA SER A 146 25.71 26.15 -19.29
C SER A 146 27.05 25.45 -19.47
N LYS A 147 27.40 24.51 -18.58
CA LYS A 147 28.63 23.71 -18.66
C LYS A 147 28.69 22.85 -19.93
N ARG A 148 27.55 22.38 -20.44
CA ARG A 148 27.46 21.61 -21.68
C ARG A 148 27.70 22.48 -22.92
N LEU A 149 27.17 23.70 -22.95
CA LEU A 149 27.39 24.66 -24.04
C LEU A 149 28.85 25.11 -24.15
N LEU A 150 29.60 25.15 -23.03
CA LEU A 150 31.03 25.46 -23.03
C LEU A 150 31.93 24.34 -23.59
N ARG A 151 31.35 23.24 -24.08
CA ARG A 151 32.05 22.07 -24.61
C ARG A 151 31.77 21.91 -26.10
N ASN A 152 32.34 20.86 -26.71
CA ASN A 152 32.13 20.57 -28.13
C ASN A 152 30.65 20.27 -28.43
N GLU A 153 30.05 21.10 -29.29
CA GLU A 153 28.64 21.04 -29.70
C GLU A 153 28.23 19.68 -30.28
N LEU A 154 29.07 19.04 -31.10
CA LEU A 154 28.73 17.76 -31.74
C LEU A 154 28.57 16.59 -30.76
N LYS A 155 29.12 16.71 -29.55
CA LYS A 155 29.10 15.65 -28.53
C LYS A 155 28.32 16.04 -27.27
N HIS A 156 28.29 17.33 -26.97
CA HIS A 156 27.75 17.87 -25.73
C HIS A 156 26.67 18.94 -25.93
N GLY A 157 26.32 19.25 -27.19
CA GLY A 157 25.22 20.14 -27.56
C GLY A 157 23.93 19.74 -26.86
N LEU A 158 23.07 20.74 -26.65
CA LEU A 158 21.78 20.58 -25.99
C LEU A 158 20.75 20.04 -26.99
N ASP A 159 19.87 19.18 -26.50
CA ASP A 159 18.71 18.74 -27.26
C ASP A 159 17.66 19.88 -27.30
N GLU A 160 16.65 19.84 -28.18
CA GLU A 160 15.67 20.93 -28.35
C GLU A 160 15.00 21.33 -27.02
N GLU A 161 14.51 20.35 -26.26
CA GLU A 161 13.89 20.58 -24.94
C GLU A 161 14.87 21.20 -23.93
N GLU A 162 16.16 20.83 -24.00
CA GLU A 162 17.20 21.32 -23.11
C GLU A 162 17.61 22.75 -23.48
N ALA A 163 17.61 23.08 -24.77
CA ALA A 163 17.83 24.44 -25.26
C ALA A 163 16.69 25.37 -24.82
N ASP A 164 15.44 24.91 -24.94
CA ASP A 164 14.28 25.65 -24.44
C ASP A 164 14.34 25.84 -22.92
N ALA A 165 14.74 24.80 -22.18
CA ALA A 165 14.92 24.91 -20.74
C ALA A 165 16.04 25.88 -20.37
N TYR A 166 17.16 25.89 -21.09
CA TYR A 166 18.25 26.84 -20.91
C TYR A 166 17.77 28.29 -21.11
N ASN A 167 17.01 28.55 -22.18
CA ASN A 167 16.47 29.88 -22.45
C ASN A 167 15.50 30.33 -21.34
N ARG A 168 14.61 29.45 -20.89
CA ARG A 168 13.74 29.72 -19.74
C ARG A 168 14.53 29.98 -18.46
N SER A 169 15.59 29.20 -18.19
CA SER A 169 16.46 29.41 -17.04
C SER A 169 17.21 30.75 -17.12
N PHE A 170 17.63 31.17 -18.31
CA PHE A 170 18.28 32.47 -18.53
C PHE A 170 17.34 33.63 -18.19
N GLU A 171 16.09 33.56 -18.62
CA GLU A 171 15.07 34.57 -18.31
C GLU A 171 14.75 34.60 -16.81
N LEU A 172 14.51 33.43 -16.19
CA LEU A 172 14.12 33.33 -14.78
C LEU A 172 15.26 33.67 -13.81
N LEU A 173 16.49 33.28 -14.13
CA LEU A 173 17.66 33.40 -13.26
C LEU A 173 18.67 34.45 -13.76
N SER A 174 18.23 35.39 -14.59
CA SER A 174 19.08 36.45 -15.18
C SER A 174 19.95 37.17 -14.14
N HIS A 175 19.38 37.50 -12.98
CA HIS A 175 20.08 38.16 -11.88
C HIS A 175 21.23 37.34 -11.26
N MET A 176 21.22 36.01 -11.40
CA MET A 176 22.27 35.11 -10.94
C MET A 176 23.16 34.58 -12.06
N TRP A 177 22.98 35.07 -13.30
CA TRP A 177 23.61 34.45 -14.46
C TRP A 177 25.15 34.51 -14.44
N THR A 178 25.70 35.58 -13.87
CA THR A 178 27.15 35.72 -13.64
C THR A 178 27.69 34.63 -12.73
N PHE A 179 26.97 34.31 -11.65
CA PHE A 179 27.31 33.21 -10.73
C PHE A 179 27.18 31.85 -11.43
N ILE A 180 26.08 31.62 -12.16
CA ILE A 180 25.83 30.37 -12.89
C ILE A 180 26.96 30.10 -13.90
N SER A 181 27.33 31.11 -14.69
CA SER A 181 28.39 31.03 -15.69
C SER A 181 29.75 30.74 -15.03
N ALA A 182 30.09 31.46 -13.95
CA ALA A 182 31.33 31.24 -13.21
C ALA A 182 31.42 29.82 -12.60
N GLN A 183 30.31 29.31 -12.06
CA GLN A 183 30.24 27.94 -11.53
C GLN A 183 30.39 26.89 -12.64
N ALA A 184 29.76 27.10 -13.79
CA ALA A 184 29.87 26.19 -14.95
C ALA A 184 31.32 26.10 -15.45
N GLU A 185 32.01 27.22 -15.56
CA GLU A 185 33.43 27.29 -15.94
C GLU A 185 34.34 26.59 -14.93
N LEU A 186 34.12 26.83 -13.63
CA LEU A 186 34.89 26.21 -12.55
C LEU A 186 34.74 24.69 -12.55
N GLN A 187 33.52 24.18 -12.66
CA GLN A 187 33.26 22.75 -12.73
C GLN A 187 33.87 22.13 -13.99
N LEU A 188 33.82 22.82 -15.13
CA LEU A 188 34.45 22.37 -16.36
C LEU A 188 35.97 22.30 -16.25
N LYS A 189 36.59 23.29 -15.58
CA LYS A 189 38.03 23.30 -15.30
C LYS A 189 38.44 22.11 -14.44
N ALA A 190 37.73 21.86 -13.33
CA ALA A 190 37.96 20.70 -12.49
C ALA A 190 37.77 19.36 -13.25
N LEU A 191 36.78 19.28 -14.14
CA LEU A 191 36.56 18.10 -14.96
C LEU A 191 37.69 17.87 -15.98
N LYS A 192 38.35 18.94 -16.48
CA LYS A 192 39.49 18.83 -17.41
C LYS A 192 40.71 18.16 -16.78
N GLU A 193 40.88 18.25 -15.46
CA GLU A 193 42.00 17.65 -14.72
C GLU A 193 41.86 16.13 -14.50
N ARG A 194 40.65 15.57 -14.65
CA ARG A 194 40.38 14.14 -14.41
C ARG A 194 40.90 13.22 -15.53
N LYS A 195 40.92 11.90 -15.30
CA LYS A 195 41.25 10.92 -16.34
C LYS A 195 40.11 10.76 -17.36
N LYS A 196 40.44 10.37 -18.60
CA LYS A 196 39.44 10.22 -19.68
C LYS A 196 38.28 9.29 -19.33
N ALA A 197 38.55 8.15 -18.69
CA ALA A 197 37.52 7.19 -18.29
C ALA A 197 36.56 7.77 -17.24
N GLU A 198 37.10 8.43 -16.22
CA GLU A 198 36.32 9.08 -15.14
C GLU A 198 35.45 10.22 -15.69
N LYS A 199 35.97 11.02 -16.64
CA LYS A 199 35.17 12.07 -17.30
C LYS A 199 33.94 11.49 -17.99
N VAL A 200 34.08 10.35 -18.65
CA VAL A 200 32.97 9.70 -19.36
C VAL A 200 31.94 9.15 -18.38
N VAL A 201 32.37 8.55 -17.27
CA VAL A 201 31.45 8.05 -16.24
C VAL A 201 30.67 9.23 -15.63
N PHE A 202 31.38 10.25 -15.15
CA PHE A 202 30.77 11.43 -14.53
C PHE A 202 29.78 12.15 -15.47
N ASP A 203 30.14 12.33 -16.75
CA ASP A 203 29.27 12.96 -17.75
C ASP A 203 27.97 12.16 -17.96
N THR A 204 28.03 10.83 -17.93
CA THR A 204 26.83 9.99 -18.05
C THR A 204 25.99 9.93 -16.79
N GLU A 205 26.61 9.95 -15.61
CA GLU A 205 25.93 9.96 -14.31
C GLU A 205 25.12 11.25 -14.14
N GLU A 206 25.75 12.40 -14.41
CA GLU A 206 25.12 13.71 -14.34
C GLU A 206 24.00 13.85 -15.39
N ARG A 207 24.23 13.36 -16.62
CA ARG A 207 23.17 13.30 -17.66
C ARG A 207 21.99 12.44 -17.22
N ALA A 208 22.22 11.27 -16.63
CA ALA A 208 21.15 10.39 -16.18
C ALA A 208 20.35 10.99 -15.02
N PHE A 209 21.02 11.67 -14.09
CA PHE A 209 20.38 12.42 -13.02
C PHE A 209 19.40 13.46 -13.57
N TRP A 210 19.86 14.32 -14.49
CA TRP A 210 19.02 15.39 -15.01
C TRP A 210 17.87 14.91 -15.88
N ARG A 211 17.99 13.79 -16.61
CA ARG A 211 16.88 13.21 -17.38
C ARG A 211 15.67 12.85 -16.53
N THR A 212 15.91 12.35 -15.31
CA THR A 212 14.83 11.93 -14.40
C THR A 212 14.25 13.07 -13.58
N ARG A 213 14.94 14.22 -13.47
CA ARG A 213 14.59 15.31 -12.55
C ARG A 213 14.63 16.69 -13.19
N ARG A 214 14.30 16.81 -14.48
CA ARG A 214 14.24 18.11 -15.15
C ARG A 214 13.18 18.99 -14.48
N PRO A 215 13.51 20.22 -14.06
CA PRO A 215 12.51 21.15 -13.58
C PRO A 215 11.41 21.39 -14.64
N GLY A 216 10.15 21.34 -14.21
CA GLY A 216 8.99 21.53 -15.09
C GLY A 216 8.58 20.30 -15.92
N HIS A 217 9.26 19.15 -15.79
CA HIS A 217 8.80 17.88 -16.36
C HIS A 217 8.13 17.03 -15.28
N SER A 218 6.93 16.51 -15.56
CA SER A 218 6.28 15.53 -14.70
C SER A 218 7.02 14.20 -14.81
N ASN A 219 7.83 13.88 -13.80
CA ASN A 219 8.24 12.50 -13.60
C ASN A 219 7.20 11.83 -12.70
N ILE A 220 6.41 10.93 -13.28
CA ILE A 220 5.35 10.14 -12.63
C ILE A 220 5.86 9.47 -11.34
N VAL A 221 7.16 9.15 -11.28
CA VAL A 221 7.81 8.49 -10.13
C VAL A 221 7.97 9.42 -8.93
N PHE A 222 8.11 10.72 -9.16
CA PHE A 222 8.31 11.72 -8.11
C PHE A 222 7.07 12.56 -7.82
N GLU A 223 6.05 12.47 -8.66
CA GLU A 223 4.77 13.14 -8.47
C GLU A 223 4.08 12.59 -7.22
N GLU A 224 4.10 13.39 -6.15
CA GLU A 224 3.38 13.04 -4.94
C GLU A 224 1.88 13.25 -5.21
N GLY A 225 1.09 12.20 -5.01
CA GLY A 225 -0.36 12.37 -4.91
C GLY A 225 -0.68 13.42 -3.86
N LEU A 226 -1.87 14.03 -3.91
CA LEU A 226 -2.36 15.09 -3.00
C LEU A 226 -2.51 14.64 -1.52
N GLN A 227 -1.71 13.67 -1.06
CA GLN A 227 -1.76 13.05 0.25
C GLN A 227 -0.89 13.82 1.24
N LYS A 228 -1.60 14.69 1.98
CA LYS A 228 -1.32 15.24 3.32
C LYS A 228 0.16 15.38 3.70
N LEU A 229 0.63 16.64 3.71
CA LEU A 229 1.86 17.10 4.35
C LEU A 229 2.25 16.19 5.52
N ASP A 230 3.48 15.68 5.45
CA ASP A 230 4.14 14.98 6.54
C ASP A 230 3.98 15.82 7.82
N ARG A 231 3.06 15.39 8.69
CA ARG A 231 2.74 16.16 9.89
C ARG A 231 3.92 15.98 10.82
N LYS A 232 4.85 16.94 10.80
CA LYS A 232 5.95 17.03 11.78
C LYS A 232 5.41 16.63 13.15
N ILE A 233 6.01 15.60 13.76
CA ILE A 233 5.60 15.08 15.06
C ILE A 233 5.62 16.25 16.04
N ARG A 234 4.43 16.75 16.41
CA ARG A 234 4.30 17.82 17.39
C ARG A 234 4.43 17.22 18.77
N ARG A 235 5.07 17.94 19.69
CA ARG A 235 5.06 17.56 21.11
C ARG A 235 3.61 17.45 21.58
N PRO A 236 3.22 16.35 22.25
CA PRO A 236 1.84 16.18 22.68
C PRO A 236 1.48 17.26 23.70
N THR A 237 0.34 17.90 23.50
CA THR A 237 -0.21 18.85 24.48
C THR A 237 -0.67 18.09 25.73
N ILE A 238 -0.67 18.75 26.89
CA ILE A 238 -1.18 18.19 28.16
C ILE A 238 -2.60 17.61 27.99
N SER A 239 -3.49 18.31 27.27
CA SER A 239 -4.83 17.82 26.94
C SER A 239 -4.82 16.48 26.21
N HIS A 240 -3.91 16.31 25.22
CA HIS A 240 -3.78 15.05 24.49
C HIS A 240 -3.34 13.89 25.39
N LEU A 241 -2.42 14.15 26.32
CA LEU A 241 -1.98 13.15 27.30
C LEU A 241 -3.13 12.74 28.22
N HIS A 242 -3.91 13.70 28.74
CA HIS A 242 -5.10 13.40 29.55
C HIS A 242 -6.12 12.55 28.79
N THR A 243 -6.49 12.95 27.56
CA THR A 243 -7.42 12.15 26.74
C THR A 243 -6.87 10.75 26.47
N THR A 244 -5.56 10.61 26.29
CA THR A 244 -4.92 9.30 26.06
C THR A 244 -4.96 8.44 27.32
N ILE A 245 -4.69 9.00 28.49
CA ILE A 245 -4.81 8.29 29.78
C ILE A 245 -6.23 7.80 29.99
N GLU A 246 -7.24 8.66 29.79
CA GLU A 246 -8.65 8.28 29.94
C GLU A 246 -9.06 7.18 28.95
N ARG A 247 -8.61 7.27 27.70
CA ARG A 247 -8.83 6.22 26.70
C ARG A 247 -8.21 4.89 27.11
N LEU A 248 -6.98 4.90 27.62
CA LEU A 248 -6.28 3.68 28.06
C LEU A 248 -6.95 3.06 29.29
N ARG A 249 -7.35 3.89 30.26
CA ARG A 249 -8.14 3.44 31.43
C ARG A 249 -9.44 2.79 31.00
N LEU A 250 -10.16 3.40 30.07
CA LEU A 250 -11.40 2.84 29.52
C LEU A 250 -11.14 1.51 28.82
N ALA A 251 -10.08 1.41 27.99
CA ALA A 251 -9.72 0.18 27.29
C ALA A 251 -9.37 -0.96 28.25
N LEU A 252 -8.67 -0.67 29.35
CA LEU A 252 -8.35 -1.67 30.39
C LEU A 252 -9.61 -2.15 31.13
N LYS A 253 -10.59 -1.28 31.34
CA LYS A 253 -11.83 -1.62 32.06
C LYS A 253 -12.84 -2.37 31.21
N THR A 254 -12.97 -2.02 29.93
CA THR A 254 -14.11 -2.42 29.08
C THR A 254 -13.79 -3.54 28.10
N LYS A 255 -12.52 -3.79 27.76
CA LYS A 255 -12.17 -4.79 26.74
C LYS A 255 -11.78 -6.11 27.39
N PRO A 256 -12.60 -7.16 27.29
CA PRO A 256 -12.17 -8.51 27.67
C PRO A 256 -11.11 -8.97 26.66
N TRP A 257 -9.88 -9.16 27.14
CA TRP A 257 -8.79 -9.65 26.29
C TRP A 257 -8.85 -11.18 26.19
N LEU A 258 -8.97 -11.69 24.97
CA LEU A 258 -8.86 -13.12 24.71
C LEU A 258 -7.38 -13.52 24.61
N LYS A 259 -7.03 -14.71 25.12
CA LYS A 259 -5.67 -15.26 24.95
C LYS A 259 -5.37 -15.46 23.46
N MET A 260 -4.16 -15.09 23.05
CA MET A 260 -3.71 -15.17 21.65
C MET A 260 -3.89 -16.57 21.04
N LEU A 261 -3.51 -17.63 21.77
CA LEU A 261 -3.70 -19.01 21.31
C LEU A 261 -5.17 -19.29 20.96
N LYS A 262 -6.09 -18.89 21.84
CA LYS A 262 -7.51 -19.12 21.61
C LYS A 262 -8.06 -18.28 20.47
N ALA A 263 -7.61 -17.03 20.33
CA ALA A 263 -7.97 -16.18 19.20
C ALA A 263 -7.49 -16.79 17.87
N SER A 264 -6.25 -17.28 17.82
CA SER A 264 -5.69 -17.95 16.63
C SER A 264 -6.46 -19.20 16.26
N GLU A 265 -6.76 -20.08 17.22
CA GLU A 265 -7.58 -21.28 16.98
C GLU A 265 -8.94 -20.93 16.37
N ILE A 266 -9.63 -19.92 16.92
CA ILE A 266 -10.93 -19.48 16.42
C ILE A 266 -10.81 -18.95 14.99
N MET A 267 -9.76 -18.17 14.70
CA MET A 267 -9.52 -17.65 13.35
C MET A 267 -9.24 -18.77 12.35
N THR A 268 -8.38 -19.73 12.69
CA THR A 268 -8.07 -20.88 11.83
C THR A 268 -9.33 -21.70 11.56
N ASN A 269 -10.08 -22.06 12.60
CA ASN A 269 -11.33 -22.83 12.44
C ASN A 269 -12.34 -22.08 11.58
N TRP A 270 -12.46 -20.75 11.75
CA TRP A 270 -13.33 -19.94 10.92
C TRP A 270 -12.88 -19.95 9.45
N THR A 271 -11.59 -19.76 9.18
CA THR A 271 -11.08 -19.83 7.80
C THR A 271 -11.28 -21.20 7.15
N GLU A 272 -11.11 -22.29 7.90
CA GLU A 272 -11.34 -23.66 7.40
C GLU A 272 -12.81 -23.91 7.09
N GLN A 273 -13.73 -23.46 7.95
CA GLN A 273 -15.18 -23.59 7.73
C GLN A 273 -15.65 -22.84 6.49
N PHE A 274 -15.05 -21.67 6.20
CA PHE A 274 -15.43 -20.83 5.07
C PHE A 274 -14.60 -21.09 3.80
N ALA A 275 -13.56 -21.91 3.84
CA ALA A 275 -12.68 -22.18 2.71
C ALA A 275 -13.42 -22.78 1.50
N GLU A 276 -14.42 -23.63 1.74
CA GLU A 276 -15.26 -24.17 0.66
C GLU A 276 -16.08 -23.06 -0.02
N TYR A 277 -16.39 -21.96 0.66
CA TYR A 277 -17.20 -20.84 0.14
C TYR A 277 -16.39 -19.73 -0.52
N ASP A 278 -15.06 -19.78 -0.43
CA ASP A 278 -14.16 -18.81 -1.04
C ASP A 278 -13.89 -19.16 -2.53
N PRO A 279 -14.29 -18.31 -3.50
CA PRO A 279 -14.07 -18.57 -4.92
C PRO A 279 -12.59 -18.60 -5.35
N PHE A 280 -11.66 -18.06 -4.54
CA PHE A 280 -10.23 -18.11 -4.82
C PHE A 280 -9.58 -19.43 -4.40
N LEU A 281 -10.15 -20.11 -3.39
CA LEU A 281 -9.63 -21.38 -2.86
C LEU A 281 -10.37 -22.58 -3.45
N SER A 282 -11.69 -22.44 -3.66
CA SER A 282 -12.57 -23.51 -4.11
C SER A 282 -13.34 -23.07 -5.35
N SER A 283 -13.27 -23.85 -6.44
CA SER A 283 -13.96 -23.51 -7.68
C SER A 283 -15.49 -23.47 -7.47
N PRO A 284 -16.15 -22.32 -7.71
CA PRO A 284 -17.61 -22.24 -7.60
C PRO A 284 -18.28 -23.03 -8.73
N GLN A 285 -19.44 -23.60 -8.42
CA GLN A 285 -20.25 -24.37 -9.37
C GLN A 285 -21.44 -23.54 -9.86
N PRO A 286 -21.74 -23.51 -11.17
CA PRO A 286 -21.15 -24.34 -12.23
C PRO A 286 -19.76 -23.87 -12.70
N SER A 287 -19.48 -22.57 -12.65
CA SER A 287 -18.18 -22.00 -12.98
C SER A 287 -18.02 -20.61 -12.36
N ASN A 288 -16.79 -20.06 -12.36
CA ASN A 288 -16.55 -18.70 -11.92
C ASN A 288 -16.86 -17.71 -13.07
N PRO A 289 -17.87 -16.82 -12.93
CA PRO A 289 -18.29 -15.92 -13.99
C PRO A 289 -17.18 -15.03 -14.55
N TRP A 290 -16.19 -14.69 -13.73
CA TRP A 290 -15.05 -13.86 -14.14
C TRP A 290 -14.03 -14.58 -15.03
N ILE A 291 -14.10 -15.92 -15.10
CA ILE A 291 -13.17 -16.76 -15.86
C ILE A 291 -13.88 -17.39 -17.07
N SER A 292 -15.14 -17.80 -16.90
CA SER A 292 -15.91 -18.49 -17.93
C SER A 292 -16.84 -17.59 -18.74
N ASP A 293 -17.00 -16.32 -18.36
CA ASP A 293 -17.99 -15.38 -18.88
C ASP A 293 -19.45 -15.91 -18.79
N ASP A 294 -19.70 -16.89 -17.90
CA ASP A 294 -21.02 -17.46 -17.62
C ASP A 294 -21.61 -16.90 -16.33
N SER A 295 -22.67 -16.09 -16.44
CA SER A 295 -23.35 -15.47 -15.30
C SER A 295 -24.28 -16.40 -14.52
N THR A 296 -24.39 -17.68 -14.89
CA THR A 296 -25.32 -18.64 -14.27
C THR A 296 -25.16 -18.72 -12.75
N LEU A 297 -23.91 -18.68 -12.24
CA LEU A 297 -23.65 -18.69 -10.79
C LEU A 297 -24.37 -17.54 -10.07
N TRP A 298 -24.38 -16.32 -10.63
CA TRP A 298 -25.02 -15.16 -10.03
C TRP A 298 -26.54 -15.27 -10.06
N VAL A 299 -27.10 -15.79 -11.15
CA VAL A 299 -28.55 -16.02 -11.28
C VAL A 299 -29.02 -17.04 -10.23
N LEU A 300 -28.28 -18.15 -10.06
CA LEU A 300 -28.61 -19.18 -9.07
C LEU A 300 -28.48 -18.71 -7.61
N ASN A 301 -27.68 -17.67 -7.36
CA ASN A 301 -27.47 -17.10 -6.02
C ASN A 301 -28.11 -15.72 -5.84
N ALA A 302 -29.02 -15.32 -6.73
CA ALA A 302 -29.77 -14.07 -6.59
C ALA A 302 -30.62 -14.07 -5.31
N ASP A 303 -30.82 -12.90 -4.71
CA ASP A 303 -31.55 -12.76 -3.44
C ASP A 303 -33.01 -13.22 -3.52
N ASN A 304 -33.60 -13.15 -4.71
CA ASN A 304 -35.00 -13.48 -5.00
C ASN A 304 -35.19 -14.82 -5.74
N VAL A 305 -34.18 -15.68 -5.75
CA VAL A 305 -34.30 -17.01 -6.37
C VAL A 305 -35.36 -17.84 -5.63
N GLU A 306 -36.19 -18.58 -6.37
CA GLU A 306 -37.27 -19.38 -5.79
C GLU A 306 -36.74 -20.57 -4.96
N VAL A 307 -35.69 -21.22 -5.45
CA VAL A 307 -35.05 -22.36 -4.79
C VAL A 307 -33.57 -22.05 -4.55
N PRO A 308 -33.12 -21.87 -3.30
CA PRO A 308 -31.71 -21.65 -3.00
C PRO A 308 -30.90 -22.91 -3.29
N THR A 309 -29.64 -22.73 -3.68
CA THR A 309 -28.72 -23.86 -3.90
C THR A 309 -28.42 -24.59 -2.59
N GLU A 310 -28.10 -25.89 -2.66
CA GLU A 310 -27.73 -26.69 -1.47
C GLU A 310 -26.56 -26.06 -0.71
N ARG A 311 -25.55 -25.55 -1.44
CA ARG A 311 -24.40 -24.86 -0.86
C ARG A 311 -24.82 -23.61 -0.08
N ARG A 312 -25.74 -22.79 -0.63
CA ARG A 312 -26.28 -21.62 0.06
C ARG A 312 -27.00 -22.01 1.36
N VAL A 313 -27.81 -23.07 1.33
CA VAL A 313 -28.52 -23.57 2.52
C VAL A 313 -27.56 -24.12 3.57
N LYS A 314 -26.54 -24.90 3.17
CA LYS A 314 -25.49 -25.39 4.09
C LYS A 314 -24.75 -24.26 4.81
N ARG A 315 -24.53 -23.13 4.13
CA ARG A 315 -23.90 -21.94 4.71
C ARG A 315 -24.70 -21.37 5.89
N TRP A 316 -26.03 -21.44 5.85
CA TRP A 316 -26.88 -21.00 6.96
C TRP A 316 -26.60 -21.76 8.25
N GLY A 317 -26.22 -23.05 8.14
CA GLY A 317 -25.86 -23.90 9.28
C GLY A 317 -24.54 -23.51 9.96
N LEU A 318 -23.71 -22.65 9.35
CA LEU A 318 -22.45 -22.20 9.95
C LEU A 318 -22.67 -21.26 11.14
N SER A 319 -23.67 -20.37 11.05
CA SER A 319 -24.08 -19.52 12.17
C SER A 319 -25.45 -18.87 11.93
N VAL A 320 -26.13 -18.50 13.02
CA VAL A 320 -27.39 -17.72 12.95
C VAL A 320 -27.21 -16.42 12.17
N ILE A 321 -26.02 -15.80 12.23
CA ILE A 321 -25.73 -14.57 11.49
C ILE A 321 -25.73 -14.81 9.98
N GLU A 322 -25.21 -15.95 9.50
CA GLU A 322 -25.25 -16.28 8.07
C GLU A 322 -26.68 -16.57 7.60
N LEU A 323 -27.47 -17.27 8.42
CA LEU A 323 -28.90 -17.51 8.16
C LEU A 323 -29.70 -16.20 8.06
N VAL A 324 -29.51 -15.28 9.01
CA VAL A 324 -30.30 -14.03 9.09
C VAL A 324 -29.86 -12.99 8.05
N ARG A 325 -28.59 -13.01 7.64
CA ARG A 325 -28.09 -12.15 6.56
C ARG A 325 -28.67 -12.50 5.20
N ASP A 326 -28.91 -13.79 4.96
CA ASP A 326 -29.54 -14.28 3.74
C ASP A 326 -31.02 -13.90 3.71
N PRO A 327 -31.52 -13.21 2.66
CA PRO A 327 -32.94 -12.84 2.57
C PRO A 327 -33.90 -14.05 2.61
N ILE A 328 -33.53 -15.15 1.96
CA ILE A 328 -34.35 -16.39 1.94
C ILE A 328 -34.19 -17.10 3.27
N GLY A 329 -32.97 -17.19 3.79
CA GLY A 329 -32.69 -17.79 5.11
C GLY A 329 -33.49 -17.10 6.22
N ARG A 330 -33.60 -15.77 6.19
CA ARG A 330 -34.42 -14.98 7.11
C ARG A 330 -35.90 -15.32 7.01
N GLN A 331 -36.46 -15.43 5.80
CA GLN A 331 -37.87 -15.79 5.61
C GLN A 331 -38.17 -17.20 6.15
N VAL A 332 -37.26 -18.14 5.93
CA VAL A 332 -37.38 -19.50 6.47
C VAL A 332 -37.33 -19.49 8.00
N LEU A 333 -36.39 -18.74 8.60
CA LEU A 333 -36.31 -18.60 10.05
C LEU A 333 -37.56 -17.94 10.63
N GLU A 334 -38.06 -16.87 9.99
CA GLU A 334 -39.28 -16.19 10.42
C GLU A 334 -40.50 -17.11 10.37
N SER A 335 -40.66 -17.87 9.28
CA SER A 335 -41.76 -18.84 9.13
C SER A 335 -41.68 -19.96 10.19
N PHE A 336 -40.47 -20.42 10.51
CA PHE A 336 -40.24 -21.37 11.58
C PHE A 336 -40.66 -20.79 12.94
N LEU A 337 -40.22 -19.58 13.27
CA LEU A 337 -40.57 -18.92 14.54
C LEU A 337 -42.05 -18.55 14.63
N ASP A 338 -42.71 -18.20 13.52
CA ASP A 338 -44.16 -18.00 13.46
C ASP A 338 -44.91 -19.29 13.85
N SER A 339 -44.42 -20.46 13.40
CA SER A 339 -45.01 -21.76 13.77
C SER A 339 -44.84 -22.11 15.25
N GLU A 340 -43.84 -21.52 15.91
CA GLU A 340 -43.58 -21.65 17.35
C GLU A 340 -44.10 -20.45 18.16
N PHE A 341 -44.85 -19.53 17.54
CA PHE A 341 -45.37 -18.29 18.15
C PHE A 341 -44.27 -17.46 18.86
N SER A 342 -43.09 -17.33 18.23
CA SER A 342 -41.91 -16.65 18.78
C SER A 342 -41.19 -15.70 17.81
N SER A 343 -41.85 -15.33 16.70
CA SER A 343 -41.29 -14.50 15.63
C SER A 343 -41.05 -13.04 16.03
N GLU A 344 -41.68 -12.56 17.10
CA GLU A 344 -41.52 -11.21 17.63
C GLU A 344 -40.05 -10.87 17.94
N ASN A 345 -39.26 -11.85 18.40
CA ASN A 345 -37.84 -11.65 18.72
C ASN A 345 -36.99 -11.34 17.48
N LEU A 346 -37.24 -12.04 16.37
CA LEU A 346 -36.55 -11.80 15.11
C LEU A 346 -36.99 -10.46 14.51
N ARG A 347 -38.29 -10.15 14.52
CA ARG A 347 -38.83 -8.88 14.03
C ARG A 347 -38.28 -7.69 14.82
N PHE A 348 -38.22 -7.80 16.14
CA PHE A 348 -37.58 -6.80 17.01
C PHE A 348 -36.12 -6.56 16.64
N TRP A 349 -35.33 -7.64 16.50
CA TRP A 349 -33.92 -7.52 16.11
C TRP A 349 -33.75 -6.87 14.74
N MET A 350 -34.59 -7.23 13.76
CA MET A 350 -34.58 -6.64 12.42
C MET A 350 -34.90 -5.14 12.46
N SER A 351 -35.88 -4.72 13.24
CA SER A 351 -36.24 -3.31 13.43
C SER A 351 -35.09 -2.52 14.06
N ILE A 352 -34.34 -3.10 14.99
CA ILE A 352 -33.12 -2.49 15.55
C ILE A 352 -32.01 -2.35 14.48
N GLN A 353 -31.80 -3.38 13.64
CA GLN A 353 -30.83 -3.27 12.55
C GLN A 353 -31.22 -2.17 11.56
N ASP A 354 -32.50 -2.09 11.18
CA ASP A 354 -33.02 -1.02 10.30
C ASP A 354 -32.81 0.37 10.93
N LEU A 355 -33.09 0.55 12.22
CA LEU A 355 -32.84 1.80 12.94
C LEU A 355 -31.35 2.21 12.88
N LYS A 356 -30.42 1.26 13.03
CA LYS A 356 -28.97 1.51 13.03
C LYS A 356 -28.49 2.19 11.76
N TYR A 357 -29.01 1.73 10.61
CA TYR A 357 -28.57 2.15 9.27
C TYR A 357 -29.51 3.19 8.64
N SER A 358 -30.58 3.58 9.34
CA SER A 358 -31.52 4.61 8.89
C SER A 358 -30.93 6.01 8.88
N ALA A 359 -31.50 6.88 8.04
CA ALA A 359 -31.17 8.30 7.99
C ALA A 359 -31.45 8.99 9.34
N ASN A 360 -30.66 10.02 9.69
CA ASN A 360 -30.76 10.70 10.98
C ASN A 360 -32.17 11.25 11.29
N SER A 361 -32.90 11.69 10.26
CA SER A 361 -34.26 12.24 10.38
C SER A 361 -35.31 11.19 10.80
N GLN A 362 -35.06 9.90 10.57
CA GLN A 362 -36.02 8.83 10.86
C GLN A 362 -35.79 8.17 12.23
N ILE A 363 -34.64 8.42 12.86
CA ILE A 363 -34.21 7.71 14.07
C ILE A 363 -35.20 7.89 15.20
N GLU A 364 -35.66 9.13 15.43
CA GLU A 364 -36.59 9.45 16.52
C GLU A 364 -37.93 8.72 16.35
N THR A 365 -38.54 8.83 15.18
CA THR A 365 -39.82 8.17 14.88
C THR A 365 -39.70 6.65 14.95
N LYS A 366 -38.66 6.07 14.34
CA LYS A 366 -38.46 4.60 14.35
C LYS A 366 -38.16 4.06 15.75
N ALA A 367 -37.37 4.78 16.56
CA ALA A 367 -37.10 4.37 17.94
C ALA A 367 -38.37 4.34 18.79
N GLN A 368 -39.27 5.32 18.62
CA GLN A 368 -40.56 5.34 19.32
C GLN A 368 -41.47 4.20 18.85
N LEU A 369 -41.54 3.94 17.54
CA LEU A 369 -42.32 2.82 17.01
C LEU A 369 -41.85 1.47 17.57
N ILE A 370 -40.53 1.25 17.64
CA ILE A 370 -39.96 0.03 18.23
C ILE A 370 -40.33 -0.10 19.72
N LEU A 371 -40.34 1.02 20.45
CA LEU A 371 -40.77 1.03 21.84
C LEU A 371 -42.23 0.59 21.98
N ASP A 372 -43.12 1.21 21.21
CA ASP A 372 -44.56 1.00 21.31
C ASP A 372 -44.98 -0.42 20.82
N GLU A 373 -44.26 -0.97 19.84
CA GLU A 373 -44.55 -2.26 19.23
C GLU A 373 -43.99 -3.46 20.02
N TYR A 374 -42.82 -3.31 20.67
CA TYR A 374 -42.09 -4.44 21.28
C TYR A 374 -41.79 -4.31 22.78
N LEU A 375 -41.64 -3.09 23.33
CA LEU A 375 -41.13 -2.90 24.70
C LEU A 375 -42.14 -2.32 25.68
N ALA A 376 -43.12 -1.55 25.21
CA ALA A 376 -44.16 -0.97 26.06
C ALA A 376 -45.02 -2.06 26.72
N ALA A 377 -45.52 -1.77 27.92
CA ALA A 377 -46.39 -2.69 28.64
C ALA A 377 -47.70 -2.92 27.86
N GLY A 378 -47.99 -4.17 27.51
CA GLY A 378 -49.15 -4.53 26.68
C GLY A 378 -48.96 -4.25 25.18
N SER A 379 -47.72 -4.10 24.73
CA SER A 379 -47.40 -3.96 23.31
C SER A 379 -47.84 -5.18 22.50
N PRO A 380 -48.24 -4.99 21.22
CA PRO A 380 -48.80 -6.05 20.39
C PRO A 380 -47.82 -7.19 20.09
N CYS A 381 -46.51 -6.92 20.08
CA CYS A 381 -45.45 -7.90 19.84
C CYS A 381 -44.41 -7.86 20.97
N GLN A 382 -44.90 -7.83 22.22
CA GLN A 382 -44.06 -7.65 23.40
C GLN A 382 -42.94 -8.70 23.50
N VAL A 383 -41.68 -8.26 23.51
CA VAL A 383 -40.51 -9.13 23.72
C VAL A 383 -40.16 -9.23 25.21
N ASN A 384 -39.62 -10.38 25.61
CA ASN A 384 -39.16 -10.60 26.98
C ASN A 384 -37.70 -10.13 27.14
N VAL A 385 -37.50 -9.02 27.84
CA VAL A 385 -36.18 -8.42 28.12
C VAL A 385 -36.00 -8.32 29.63
N ASP A 386 -34.79 -8.56 30.14
CA ASP A 386 -34.53 -8.44 31.57
C ASP A 386 -34.74 -6.99 32.06
N SER A 387 -35.19 -6.85 33.31
CA SER A 387 -35.61 -5.55 33.86
C SER A 387 -34.51 -4.49 33.79
N ARG A 388 -33.25 -4.89 33.95
CA ARG A 388 -32.11 -3.97 33.92
C ARG A 388 -31.91 -3.41 32.51
N THR A 389 -31.88 -4.26 31.49
CA THR A 389 -31.74 -3.82 30.09
C THR A 389 -32.92 -2.93 29.67
N LEU A 390 -34.15 -3.26 30.11
CA LEU A 390 -35.33 -2.43 29.85
C LEU A 390 -35.22 -1.04 30.50
N ASP A 391 -34.85 -0.97 31.77
CA ASP A 391 -34.68 0.30 32.50
C ASP A 391 -33.59 1.17 31.87
N GLU A 392 -32.45 0.58 31.50
CA GLU A 392 -31.34 1.27 30.83
C GLU A 392 -31.80 1.82 29.46
N THR A 393 -32.52 1.02 28.68
CA THR A 393 -33.08 1.42 27.37
C THR A 393 -34.05 2.58 27.49
N LEU A 394 -35.02 2.50 28.41
CA LEU A 394 -36.01 3.54 28.67
C LEU A 394 -35.36 4.84 29.13
N LYS A 395 -34.37 4.74 30.02
CA LYS A 395 -33.60 5.90 30.47
C LYS A 395 -32.85 6.56 29.30
N CYS A 396 -32.18 5.76 28.47
CA CYS A 396 -31.46 6.26 27.31
C CYS A 396 -32.36 6.94 26.27
N ILE A 397 -33.59 6.47 26.07
CA ILE A 397 -34.56 7.07 25.13
C ILE A 397 -35.10 8.41 25.67
N ASN A 398 -35.32 8.50 26.98
CA ASN A 398 -35.84 9.68 27.67
C ASN A 398 -34.79 10.78 27.88
N GLU A 399 -33.50 10.45 27.89
CA GLU A 399 -32.41 11.42 28.02
C GLU A 399 -32.13 12.18 26.71
N SER A 400 -32.21 13.51 26.74
CA SER A 400 -32.06 14.38 25.56
C SER A 400 -30.64 14.47 24.98
N HIS A 401 -29.62 14.03 25.72
CA HIS A 401 -28.21 14.14 25.33
C HIS A 401 -27.63 12.88 24.68
N THR A 402 -28.40 11.79 24.62
CA THR A 402 -27.94 10.48 24.15
C THR A 402 -28.43 10.23 22.72
N SER A 403 -27.55 9.75 21.84
CA SER A 403 -27.96 9.46 20.46
C SER A 403 -28.90 8.26 20.43
N ARG A 404 -30.19 8.51 20.16
CA ARG A 404 -31.25 7.49 20.05
C ARG A 404 -30.95 6.35 19.07
N ARG A 405 -30.01 6.55 18.13
CA ARG A 405 -29.51 5.49 17.24
C ARG A 405 -28.97 4.30 18.03
N PHE A 406 -28.39 4.52 19.20
CA PHE A 406 -27.69 3.48 19.96
C PHE A 406 -28.41 3.10 21.27
N CYS A 407 -29.56 3.72 21.58
CA CYS A 407 -30.25 3.50 22.85
C CYS A 407 -30.90 2.11 22.98
N LEU A 408 -31.21 1.46 21.85
CA LEU A 408 -31.77 0.11 21.79
C LEU A 408 -30.68 -0.98 21.67
N PHE A 409 -29.40 -0.61 21.80
CA PHE A 409 -28.27 -1.53 21.76
C PHE A 409 -27.83 -1.77 23.19
N ALA A 410 -28.05 -2.97 23.72
CA ALA A 410 -27.48 -3.38 25.00
C ALA A 410 -25.94 -3.21 24.94
N SER A 411 -25.38 -2.60 25.98
CA SER A 411 -23.95 -2.28 26.10
C SER A 411 -23.12 -3.50 26.48
#